data_AF-A0A1J1E284-F1
#
_entry.id   AF-A0A1J1E284-F1
#
_cell.length_a   1.000
_cell.length_b   1.000
_cell.length_c   1.000
_cell.angle_alpha   90.00
_cell.angle_beta   90.00
_cell.angle_gamma   90.00
#
_symmetry.space_group_name_H-M   'P 1'
#
loop_
_entity.id
_entity.type
_entity.pdbx_description
1 polymer ?
#
loop_
_entity_poly.entity_id
_entity_poly.type
_entity_poly.pdbx_seq_one_letter_code
_entity_poly.pdbx_strand_id
1 'polypeptide(L)'
;MKTKNLFKNLLSLLTLVLFAFSCTKPVEEAKTDVAAKPLQLEITSVKFEKAGNLKGTDVSEFYEKLFITKTPARNKLASVDSTATANGYPTEFATRTEDIEGNNIFINLPYNSNFEKLAANATVKAVLTFKSAVDSVVLEAPKTNIRGNSVEISFEINKDHFTSEKLKSANPVIKQVLKFSKAGFADKIYTVNFKFSESKSNLCTIGENKFGFTVAATGINTKDSFKDKEANSVANAHYDTGNTGKGDISTNPIEFKLRKGSSYELKDGGVDQNAYFKADALELPDGAFIEVSDTTCTASGTTNVCDVNPITGMKKTGATTTTDQTDLKGTSGGSTAVSYNFTVVAQNGTSKKYYKLTINATS
;
A
#
# COMPACT_ATOMS: atom_id res chain seq x y z
N MET A 1 7.31 22.16 51.74
CA MET A 1 7.57 23.55 51.29
C MET A 1 8.40 23.51 50.02
N LYS A 2 8.02 24.30 49.01
CA LYS A 2 8.61 24.49 47.66
C LYS A 2 8.23 23.49 46.56
N THR A 3 7.01 23.65 46.05
CA THR A 3 6.65 23.43 44.64
C THR A 3 7.40 24.44 43.74
N LYS A 4 7.96 23.98 42.63
CA LYS A 4 8.48 24.85 41.55
C LYS A 4 7.70 24.60 40.27
N ASN A 5 7.18 25.72 39.77
CA ASN A 5 6.49 25.96 38.52
C ASN A 5 7.29 25.52 37.29
N LEU A 6 6.59 25.27 36.18
CA LEU A 6 6.86 25.87 34.85
C LEU A 6 5.74 25.49 33.86
N PHE A 7 4.57 26.10 34.03
CA PHE A 7 3.59 26.31 32.94
C PHE A 7 3.78 27.73 32.42
N LYS A 8 4.61 27.93 31.39
CA LYS A 8 4.68 29.18 30.62
C LYS A 8 5.21 28.89 29.22
N ASN A 9 4.31 28.93 28.23
CA ASN A 9 4.50 29.33 26.83
C ASN A 9 3.58 28.53 25.91
N LEU A 10 2.34 28.99 25.75
CA LEU A 10 1.62 28.87 24.48
C LEU A 10 0.40 29.80 24.46
N LEU A 11 0.62 31.10 24.60
CA LEU A 11 -0.44 32.09 24.34
C LEU A 11 0.18 33.41 23.91
N SER A 12 0.70 33.47 22.69
CA SER A 12 1.09 34.72 22.04
C SER A 12 1.29 34.49 20.55
N LEU A 13 0.23 34.67 19.76
CA LEU A 13 0.25 35.41 18.48
C LEU A 13 -1.17 35.41 17.89
N LEU A 14 -2.05 36.22 18.48
CA LEU A 14 -3.23 36.72 17.76
C LEU A 14 -3.21 38.23 17.89
N THR A 15 -2.41 38.86 17.04
CA THR A 15 -2.33 40.31 16.88
C THR A 15 -3.66 40.81 16.31
N LEU A 16 -4.54 41.25 17.21
CA LEU A 16 -5.71 42.06 16.90
C LEU A 16 -5.22 43.42 16.38
N VAL A 17 -5.34 43.67 15.08
CA VAL A 17 -5.18 45.04 14.54
C VAL A 17 -6.48 45.78 14.78
N LEU A 18 -6.52 46.55 15.87
CA LEU A 18 -7.49 47.61 16.11
C LEU A 18 -7.19 48.76 15.13
N PHE A 19 -8.08 49.02 14.16
CA PHE A 19 -8.04 50.28 13.42
C PHE A 19 -8.76 51.36 14.24
N ALA A 20 -7.98 52.36 14.67
CA ALA A 20 -8.44 53.54 15.37
C ALA A 20 -9.29 54.44 14.47
N PHE A 21 -10.37 54.96 15.04
CA PHE A 21 -11.11 56.12 14.51
C PHE A 21 -10.16 57.31 14.39
N SER A 22 -9.92 57.79 13.17
CA SER A 22 -9.46 59.15 12.92
C SER A 22 -10.48 59.84 12.02
N CYS A 23 -11.09 60.87 12.58
CA CYS A 23 -12.05 61.73 11.94
C CYS A 23 -11.31 62.63 10.93
N THR A 24 -11.33 62.26 9.66
CA THR A 24 -11.18 63.20 8.54
C THR A 24 -12.18 62.77 7.47
N LYS A 25 -13.16 63.63 7.18
CA LYS A 25 -14.04 63.48 6.00
C LYS A 25 -13.19 63.67 4.74
N PRO A 26 -13.30 62.76 3.76
CA PRO A 26 -13.56 63.22 2.41
C PRO A 26 -14.62 62.38 1.68
N VAL A 27 -15.50 63.10 0.99
CA VAL A 27 -16.23 62.76 -0.24
C VAL A 27 -17.06 61.46 -0.23
N GLU A 28 -18.38 61.66 -0.35
CA GLU A 28 -19.34 60.62 -0.75
C GLU A 28 -18.97 60.07 -2.13
N GLU A 29 -18.27 58.95 -2.15
CA GLU A 29 -18.40 57.99 -3.24
C GLU A 29 -19.23 56.81 -2.73
N ALA A 30 -20.35 56.57 -3.41
CA ALA A 30 -21.26 55.48 -3.14
C ALA A 30 -20.54 54.12 -3.30
N LYS A 31 -19.94 53.63 -2.21
CA LYS A 31 -19.63 52.21 -2.08
C LYS A 31 -20.93 51.49 -1.79
N THR A 32 -21.58 51.01 -2.85
CA THR A 32 -22.49 49.88 -2.72
C THR A 32 -21.65 48.69 -2.26
N ASP A 33 -21.59 48.50 -0.95
CA ASP A 33 -21.06 47.29 -0.32
C ASP A 33 -22.08 46.16 -0.58
N VAL A 34 -22.18 45.75 -1.84
CA VAL A 34 -22.99 44.59 -2.23
C VAL A 34 -22.19 43.38 -1.78
N ALA A 35 -22.56 42.82 -0.63
CA ALA A 35 -22.03 41.55 -0.17
C ALA A 35 -22.06 40.54 -1.34
N ALA A 36 -20.88 40.08 -1.76
CA ALA A 36 -20.75 39.21 -2.92
C ALA A 36 -21.62 37.95 -2.70
N LYS A 37 -22.40 37.57 -3.72
CA LYS A 37 -23.27 36.39 -3.61
C LYS A 37 -22.42 35.13 -3.44
N PRO A 38 -22.84 34.14 -2.63
CA PRO A 38 -22.07 32.90 -2.50
C PRO A 38 -22.04 32.15 -3.84
N LEU A 39 -20.85 31.69 -4.26
CA LEU A 39 -20.72 30.82 -5.42
C LEU A 39 -21.36 29.46 -5.12
N GLN A 40 -22.47 29.16 -5.79
CA GLN A 40 -23.14 27.85 -5.70
C GLN A 40 -22.40 26.84 -6.59
N LEU A 41 -21.42 26.17 -5.99
CA LEU A 41 -20.64 25.11 -6.60
C LEU A 41 -20.65 23.91 -5.65
N GLU A 42 -20.99 22.73 -6.17
CA GLU A 42 -21.05 21.47 -5.42
C GLU A 42 -20.31 20.37 -6.20
N ILE A 43 -19.21 19.87 -5.62
CA ILE A 43 -18.47 18.72 -6.14
C ILE A 43 -19.15 17.44 -5.64
N THR A 44 -19.45 16.52 -6.55
CA THR A 44 -20.10 15.23 -6.26
C THR A 44 -19.15 14.05 -6.36
N SER A 45 -18.02 14.21 -7.05
CA SER A 45 -17.00 13.17 -7.15
C SER A 45 -15.63 13.76 -7.47
N VAL A 46 -14.59 13.11 -6.94
CA VAL A 46 -13.21 13.23 -7.37
C VAL A 46 -12.77 11.85 -7.84
N LYS A 47 -12.35 11.77 -9.10
CA LYS A 47 -11.92 10.53 -9.75
C LYS A 47 -10.47 10.62 -10.19
N PHE A 48 -9.68 9.58 -9.92
CA PHE A 48 -8.36 9.37 -10.49
C PHE A 48 -8.46 8.25 -11.52
N GLU A 49 -8.16 8.54 -12.78
CA GLU A 49 -8.16 7.55 -13.84
C GLU A 49 -6.76 6.97 -14.03
N LYS A 50 -6.67 5.66 -14.28
CA LYS A 50 -5.41 4.95 -14.52
C LYS A 50 -4.64 5.59 -15.67
N ALA A 51 -5.32 5.87 -16.80
CA ALA A 51 -4.72 6.45 -17.99
C ALA A 51 -4.12 7.86 -17.75
N GLY A 52 -4.73 8.64 -16.85
CA GLY A 52 -4.22 9.95 -16.47
C GLY A 52 -3.04 9.90 -15.49
N ASN A 53 -2.80 8.76 -14.85
CA ASN A 53 -1.80 8.60 -13.78
C ASN A 53 -0.79 7.49 -14.10
N LEU A 54 -0.27 7.48 -15.33
CA LEU A 54 0.81 6.61 -15.78
C LEU A 54 2.20 7.27 -15.64
N LYS A 55 3.23 6.44 -15.52
CA LYS A 55 4.65 6.79 -15.64
C LYS A 55 5.26 5.93 -16.76
N GLY A 56 5.31 6.47 -17.96
CA GLY A 56 5.65 5.68 -19.16
C GLY A 56 4.55 4.65 -19.44
N THR A 57 4.91 3.37 -19.51
CA THR A 57 3.97 2.26 -19.72
C THR A 57 3.37 1.71 -18.44
N ASP A 58 3.83 2.16 -17.28
CA ASP A 58 3.44 1.63 -15.98
C ASP A 58 2.51 2.59 -15.26
N VAL A 59 1.73 2.06 -14.32
CA VAL A 59 0.98 2.84 -13.35
C VAL A 59 1.94 3.65 -12.47
N SER A 60 1.61 4.91 -12.19
CA SER A 60 2.41 5.77 -11.30
C SER A 60 2.37 5.31 -9.85
N GLU A 61 3.45 5.55 -9.11
CA GLU A 61 3.57 5.18 -7.69
C GLU A 61 2.41 5.71 -6.84
N PHE A 62 1.98 6.96 -7.06
CA PHE A 62 0.84 7.53 -6.35
C PHE A 62 -0.45 6.73 -6.59
N TYR A 63 -0.74 6.39 -7.85
CA TYR A 63 -1.93 5.63 -8.19
C TYR A 63 -1.91 4.23 -7.58
N GLU A 64 -0.73 3.60 -7.47
CA GLU A 64 -0.60 2.34 -6.75
C GLU A 64 -1.07 2.44 -5.29
N LYS A 65 -0.76 3.55 -4.61
CA LYS A 65 -1.12 3.77 -3.19
C LYS A 65 -2.63 3.94 -2.96
N LEU A 66 -3.42 4.20 -4.00
CA LEU A 66 -4.89 4.29 -3.90
C LEU A 66 -5.55 2.93 -3.67
N PHE A 67 -4.82 1.82 -3.87
CA PHE A 67 -5.37 0.47 -3.80
C PHE A 67 -4.68 -0.40 -2.76
N ILE A 68 -5.40 -1.43 -2.31
CA ILE A 68 -4.88 -2.36 -1.31
C ILE A 68 -3.72 -3.15 -1.90
N THR A 69 -2.63 -3.25 -1.13
CA THR A 69 -1.48 -4.06 -1.52
C THR A 69 -1.89 -5.53 -1.61
N LYS A 70 -1.50 -6.18 -2.71
CA LYS A 70 -1.76 -7.61 -2.94
C LYS A 70 -0.46 -8.39 -2.99
N THR A 71 -0.55 -9.66 -2.63
CA THR A 71 0.51 -10.65 -2.83
C THR A 71 -0.12 -11.84 -3.58
N PRO A 72 0.37 -12.20 -4.77
CA PRO A 72 1.43 -11.54 -5.54
C PRO A 72 1.11 -10.08 -5.89
N ALA A 73 2.16 -9.28 -6.11
CA ALA A 73 2.02 -7.88 -6.46
C ALA A 73 1.25 -7.70 -7.77
N ARG A 74 0.42 -6.66 -7.86
CA ARG A 74 -0.32 -6.32 -9.08
C ARG A 74 0.65 -6.02 -10.22
N ASN A 75 0.29 -6.42 -11.43
CA ASN A 75 1.03 -6.01 -12.61
C ASN A 75 0.84 -4.50 -12.85
N LYS A 76 1.96 -3.79 -12.96
CA LYS A 76 1.99 -2.32 -13.12
C LYS A 76 1.74 -1.86 -14.55
N LEU A 77 1.84 -2.73 -15.55
CA LEU A 77 1.64 -2.36 -16.94
C LEU A 77 0.24 -1.78 -17.17
N ALA A 78 0.19 -0.66 -17.89
CA ALA A 78 -1.05 0.04 -18.21
C ALA A 78 -2.04 -0.85 -18.98
N SER A 79 -1.51 -1.77 -19.81
CA SER A 79 -2.28 -2.70 -20.64
C SER A 79 -2.96 -3.85 -19.87
N VAL A 80 -2.59 -4.10 -18.61
CA VAL A 80 -3.15 -5.21 -17.84
C VAL A 80 -4.33 -4.73 -17.01
N ASP A 81 -5.50 -5.34 -17.23
CA ASP A 81 -6.70 -5.05 -16.45
C ASP A 81 -6.70 -5.75 -15.08
N SER A 82 -7.56 -5.29 -14.18
CA SER A 82 -7.65 -5.81 -12.80
C SER A 82 -8.25 -7.21 -12.68
N THR A 83 -8.85 -7.74 -13.75
CA THR A 83 -9.51 -9.06 -13.79
C THR A 83 -8.66 -10.12 -14.48
N ALA A 84 -7.58 -9.72 -15.14
CA ALA A 84 -6.61 -10.63 -15.76
C ALA A 84 -5.95 -11.54 -14.72
N THR A 85 -5.42 -12.68 -15.18
CA THR A 85 -4.72 -13.65 -14.32
C THR A 85 -3.51 -13.05 -13.59
N ALA A 86 -2.83 -12.08 -14.21
CA ALA A 86 -1.73 -11.33 -13.59
C ALA A 86 -2.20 -10.15 -12.69
N ASN A 87 -3.52 -9.98 -12.54
CA ASN A 87 -4.22 -9.05 -11.65
C ASN A 87 -3.63 -7.63 -11.68
N GLY A 88 -4.01 -6.84 -12.68
CA GLY A 88 -3.58 -5.45 -12.83
C GLY A 88 -4.24 -4.48 -11.85
N TYR A 89 -4.05 -3.19 -12.10
CA TYR A 89 -4.73 -2.11 -11.36
C TYR A 89 -6.09 -1.77 -11.99
N PRO A 90 -7.10 -1.40 -11.18
CA PRO A 90 -8.38 -0.90 -11.68
C PRO A 90 -8.22 0.31 -12.60
N THR A 91 -9.16 0.48 -13.52
CA THR A 91 -9.17 1.58 -14.50
C THR A 91 -9.38 2.95 -13.85
N GLU A 92 -10.00 3.00 -12.68
CA GLU A 92 -10.21 4.23 -11.92
C GLU A 92 -10.30 3.96 -10.41
N PHE A 93 -10.04 5.02 -9.64
CA PHE A 93 -10.46 5.20 -8.26
C PHE A 93 -11.39 6.40 -8.22
N ALA A 94 -12.57 6.29 -7.60
CA ALA A 94 -13.50 7.40 -7.45
C ALA A 94 -13.99 7.50 -6.01
N THR A 95 -14.11 8.72 -5.51
CA THR A 95 -14.80 9.00 -4.24
C THR A 95 -16.27 8.63 -4.34
N ARG A 96 -16.84 8.19 -3.24
CA ARG A 96 -18.28 8.00 -3.06
C ARG A 96 -18.90 9.25 -2.42
N THR A 97 -20.23 9.30 -2.36
CA THR A 97 -20.95 10.43 -1.76
C THR A 97 -20.56 10.64 -0.29
N GLU A 98 -20.40 9.54 0.46
CA GLU A 98 -19.98 9.55 1.86
C GLU A 98 -18.55 10.06 2.10
N ASP A 99 -17.71 10.11 1.06
CA ASP A 99 -16.36 10.66 1.14
C ASP A 99 -16.34 12.20 1.03
N ILE A 100 -17.49 12.85 0.81
CA ILE A 100 -17.61 14.29 0.64
C ILE A 100 -18.49 14.88 1.75
N GLU A 101 -17.84 15.57 2.69
CA GLU A 101 -18.49 16.21 3.84
C GLU A 101 -18.42 17.73 3.68
N GLY A 102 -19.47 18.30 3.09
CA GLY A 102 -19.55 19.72 2.79
C GLY A 102 -18.46 20.16 1.81
N ASN A 103 -17.48 20.93 2.29
CA ASN A 103 -16.34 21.39 1.50
C ASN A 103 -15.08 20.52 1.68
N ASN A 104 -15.17 19.42 2.43
CA ASN A 104 -14.06 18.48 2.62
C ASN A 104 -14.30 17.24 1.78
N ILE A 105 -13.30 16.84 1.00
CA ILE A 105 -13.30 15.64 0.18
C ILE A 105 -12.23 14.71 0.75
N PHE A 106 -12.58 13.48 1.07
CA PHE A 106 -11.67 12.50 1.65
C PHE A 106 -11.26 11.47 0.59
N ILE A 107 -9.96 11.36 0.34
CA ILE A 107 -9.38 10.27 -0.41
C ILE A 107 -8.88 9.24 0.60
N ASN A 108 -9.64 8.16 0.77
CA ASN A 108 -9.36 7.11 1.74
C ASN A 108 -8.43 6.05 1.14
N LEU A 109 -7.14 6.14 1.45
CA LEU A 109 -6.15 5.14 1.07
C LEU A 109 -6.31 3.88 1.92
N PRO A 110 -6.14 2.67 1.37
CA PRO A 110 -6.10 1.47 2.19
C PRO A 110 -4.97 1.55 3.23
N TYR A 111 -5.28 1.22 4.48
CA TYR A 111 -4.28 1.25 5.55
C TYR A 111 -3.14 0.27 5.23
N ASN A 112 -1.90 0.69 5.46
CA ASN A 112 -0.73 -0.17 5.37
C ASN A 112 0.25 0.21 6.49
N SER A 113 0.55 -0.73 7.38
CA SER A 113 1.49 -0.53 8.47
C SER A 113 2.94 -0.39 7.99
N ASN A 114 3.28 -1.02 6.87
CA ASN A 114 4.55 -0.91 6.15
C ASN A 114 4.47 0.07 4.98
N PHE A 115 3.66 1.12 5.11
CA PHE A 115 3.54 2.12 4.07
C PHE A 115 4.88 2.83 3.83
N GLU A 116 5.41 2.66 2.62
CA GLU A 116 6.54 3.43 2.12
C GLU A 116 6.06 4.75 1.50
N LYS A 117 6.75 5.84 1.86
CA LYS A 117 6.51 7.16 1.25
C LYS A 117 6.84 7.15 -0.23
N LEU A 118 6.31 8.13 -0.97
CA LEU A 118 6.64 8.29 -2.38
C LEU A 118 8.15 8.49 -2.57
N ALA A 119 8.72 7.94 -3.64
CA ALA A 119 10.14 8.11 -3.96
C ALA A 119 10.46 9.53 -4.44
N ALA A 120 9.51 10.18 -5.13
CA ALA A 120 9.59 11.53 -5.67
C ALA A 120 8.27 12.28 -5.47
N ASN A 121 8.27 13.62 -5.61
CA ASN A 121 7.01 14.35 -5.72
C ASN A 121 6.23 13.83 -6.93
N ALA A 122 4.92 13.70 -6.77
CA ALA A 122 4.05 13.14 -7.81
C ALA A 122 3.11 14.21 -8.34
N THR A 123 3.09 14.39 -9.66
CA THR A 123 1.99 15.11 -10.32
C THR A 123 0.82 14.16 -10.47
N VAL A 124 -0.31 14.52 -9.86
CA VAL A 124 -1.52 13.72 -9.83
C VAL A 124 -2.56 14.36 -10.72
N LYS A 125 -3.25 13.55 -11.54
CA LYS A 125 -4.40 13.98 -12.34
C LYS A 125 -5.69 13.46 -11.74
N ALA A 126 -6.65 14.36 -11.56
CA ALA A 126 -7.98 14.03 -11.05
C ALA A 126 -9.05 14.70 -11.91
N VAL A 127 -10.18 14.02 -12.08
CA VAL A 127 -11.40 14.55 -12.68
C VAL A 127 -12.35 14.94 -11.56
N LEU A 128 -12.70 16.21 -11.48
CA LEU A 128 -13.75 16.70 -10.61
C LEU A 128 -15.09 16.63 -11.36
N THR A 129 -16.13 16.15 -10.70
CA THR A 129 -17.51 16.19 -11.20
C THR A 129 -18.34 17.13 -10.34
N PHE A 130 -19.12 17.99 -10.98
CA PHE A 130 -20.02 18.95 -10.34
C PHE A 130 -21.47 18.48 -10.44
N LYS A 131 -22.27 18.82 -9.43
CA LYS A 131 -23.71 18.48 -9.38
C LYS A 131 -24.50 19.09 -10.53
N SER A 132 -24.14 20.30 -10.93
CA SER A 132 -24.74 21.04 -12.04
C SER A 132 -23.65 21.61 -12.93
N ALA A 133 -23.99 21.82 -14.20
CA ALA A 133 -23.06 22.45 -15.13
C ALA A 133 -22.71 23.86 -14.65
N VAL A 134 -21.41 24.15 -14.61
CA VAL A 134 -20.89 25.47 -14.27
C VAL A 134 -20.49 26.22 -15.53
N ASP A 135 -20.51 27.54 -15.44
CA ASP A 135 -20.04 28.41 -16.51
C ASP A 135 -19.26 29.58 -15.92
N SER A 136 -18.11 29.87 -16.55
CA SER A 136 -17.21 30.94 -16.17
C SER A 136 -16.73 30.87 -14.71
N VAL A 137 -16.50 29.66 -14.19
CA VAL A 137 -15.84 29.43 -12.89
C VAL A 137 -14.36 29.21 -13.14
N VAL A 138 -13.49 29.72 -12.26
CA VAL A 138 -12.04 29.58 -12.38
C VAL A 138 -11.50 28.80 -11.18
N LEU A 139 -10.77 27.72 -11.40
CA LEU A 139 -9.87 27.17 -10.38
C LEU A 139 -8.62 28.04 -10.34
N GLU A 140 -8.22 28.55 -9.18
CA GLU A 140 -7.13 29.53 -9.07
C GLU A 140 -5.72 28.91 -9.16
N ALA A 141 -5.58 27.62 -8.83
CA ALA A 141 -4.29 26.94 -8.80
C ALA A 141 -4.41 25.45 -9.19
N PRO A 142 -3.90 25.03 -10.37
CA PRO A 142 -3.48 25.90 -11.47
C PRO A 142 -4.65 26.71 -12.02
N LYS A 143 -4.37 27.86 -12.65
CA LYS A 143 -5.41 28.73 -13.19
C LYS A 143 -6.13 28.05 -14.37
N THR A 144 -7.33 27.56 -14.14
CA THR A 144 -8.11 26.78 -15.12
C THR A 144 -9.54 27.31 -15.21
N ASN A 145 -9.97 27.67 -16.42
CA ASN A 145 -11.36 28.04 -16.69
C ASN A 145 -12.21 26.78 -16.82
N ILE A 146 -13.35 26.76 -16.14
CA ILE A 146 -14.22 25.60 -16.01
C ILE A 146 -15.57 25.90 -16.66
N ARG A 147 -15.98 25.00 -17.55
CA ARG A 147 -17.30 24.99 -18.18
C ARG A 147 -17.81 23.56 -18.29
N GLY A 148 -19.08 23.35 -17.97
CA GLY A 148 -19.71 22.02 -17.99
C GLY A 148 -19.80 21.39 -16.60
N ASN A 149 -20.01 20.07 -16.57
CA ASN A 149 -20.25 19.31 -15.33
C ASN A 149 -19.01 18.57 -14.82
N SER A 150 -17.87 18.67 -15.49
CA SER A 150 -16.62 18.09 -15.02
C SER A 150 -15.40 18.87 -15.51
N VAL A 151 -14.27 18.64 -14.84
CA VAL A 151 -12.97 19.20 -15.25
C VAL A 151 -11.83 18.30 -14.80
N GLU A 152 -10.85 18.09 -15.68
CA GLU A 152 -9.56 17.50 -15.30
C GLU A 152 -8.68 18.58 -14.66
N ILE A 153 -8.14 18.27 -13.49
CA ILE A 153 -7.19 19.10 -12.77
C ILE A 153 -5.92 18.31 -12.51
N SER A 154 -4.82 19.04 -12.34
CA SER A 154 -3.54 18.47 -11.93
C SER A 154 -2.98 19.23 -10.73
N PHE A 155 -2.45 18.51 -9.76
CA PHE A 155 -1.78 19.09 -8.60
C PHE A 155 -0.61 18.20 -8.15
N GLU A 156 0.31 18.78 -7.39
CA GLU A 156 1.47 18.05 -6.88
C GLU A 156 1.21 17.48 -5.48
N ILE A 157 1.62 16.23 -5.28
CA ILE A 157 1.74 15.61 -3.97
C ILE A 157 3.21 15.57 -3.58
N ASN A 158 3.54 16.27 -2.50
CA ASN A 158 4.90 16.29 -1.95
C ASN A 158 5.20 14.97 -1.24
N LYS A 159 6.31 14.31 -1.62
CA LYS A 159 6.72 13.01 -1.08
C LYS A 159 6.98 13.02 0.43
N ASP A 160 7.49 14.13 0.95
CA ASP A 160 7.85 14.27 2.36
C ASP A 160 6.63 14.60 3.23
N HIS A 161 5.51 14.97 2.62
CA HIS A 161 4.21 15.04 3.27
C HIS A 161 3.43 13.73 3.14
N PHE A 162 3.66 12.95 2.07
CA PHE A 162 3.04 11.65 1.81
C PHE A 162 3.67 10.50 2.58
N THR A 163 3.64 10.58 3.90
CA THR A 163 4.24 9.62 4.83
C THR A 163 3.19 8.90 5.69
N SER A 164 3.54 7.71 6.20
CA SER A 164 2.66 6.91 7.08
C SER A 164 2.18 7.71 8.30
N GLU A 165 3.06 8.52 8.92
CA GLU A 165 2.73 9.34 10.09
C GLU A 165 1.61 10.34 9.77
N LYS A 166 1.74 11.09 8.67
CA LYS A 166 0.76 12.11 8.27
C LYS A 166 -0.57 11.49 7.86
N LEU A 167 -0.53 10.39 7.10
CA LEU A 167 -1.71 9.64 6.67
C LEU A 167 -2.47 8.97 7.84
N LYS A 168 -1.78 8.65 8.95
CA LYS A 168 -2.38 8.12 10.19
C LYS A 168 -2.96 9.22 11.08
N SER A 169 -2.42 10.43 11.01
CA SER A 169 -2.84 11.52 11.88
C SER A 169 -4.27 11.97 11.55
N ALA A 170 -5.07 12.27 12.58
CA ALA A 170 -6.34 12.99 12.40
C ALA A 170 -6.11 14.43 11.89
N ASN A 171 -4.93 15.00 12.16
CA ASN A 171 -4.45 16.27 11.64
C ASN A 171 -2.91 16.33 11.75
N PRO A 172 -2.13 16.64 10.70
CA PRO A 172 -2.56 17.02 9.35
C PRO A 172 -2.64 15.84 8.38
N VAL A 173 -3.83 15.70 7.82
CA VAL A 173 -4.08 15.07 6.52
C VAL A 173 -3.30 15.84 5.44
N ILE A 174 -2.86 15.18 4.37
CA ILE A 174 -2.25 15.90 3.25
C ILE A 174 -3.38 16.65 2.55
N LYS A 175 -3.27 17.98 2.54
CA LYS A 175 -4.33 18.88 2.08
C LYS A 175 -3.96 19.47 0.73
N GLN A 176 -4.82 19.23 -0.25
CA GLN A 176 -4.85 20.01 -1.47
C GLN A 176 -6.04 20.97 -1.40
N VAL A 177 -5.76 22.26 -1.45
CA VAL A 177 -6.80 23.29 -1.48
C VAL A 177 -7.19 23.57 -2.93
N LEU A 178 -8.50 23.54 -3.19
CA LEU A 178 -9.09 23.88 -4.47
C LEU A 178 -9.92 25.16 -4.27
N LYS A 179 -9.40 26.28 -4.78
CA LYS A 179 -10.06 27.58 -4.68
C LYS A 179 -10.72 27.92 -6.00
N PHE A 180 -12.04 28.09 -5.98
CA PHE A 180 -12.85 28.45 -7.13
C PHE A 180 -13.36 29.88 -7.00
N SER A 181 -13.20 30.67 -8.06
CA SER A 181 -13.68 32.04 -8.13
C SER A 181 -14.63 32.25 -9.31
N LYS A 182 -15.47 33.28 -9.19
CA LYS A 182 -16.31 33.80 -10.28
C LYS A 182 -16.60 35.28 -10.03
N ALA A 183 -16.49 36.10 -11.07
CA ALA A 183 -16.74 37.54 -10.95
C ALA A 183 -18.13 37.83 -10.37
N GLY A 184 -18.20 38.69 -9.34
CA GLY A 184 -19.44 39.03 -8.62
C GLY A 184 -19.87 38.02 -7.56
N PHE A 185 -19.09 36.97 -7.31
CA PHE A 185 -19.35 35.97 -6.28
C PHE A 185 -18.19 35.88 -5.28
N ALA A 186 -18.51 35.43 -4.06
CA ALA A 186 -17.50 35.04 -3.09
C ALA A 186 -16.86 33.70 -3.48
N ASP A 187 -15.56 33.55 -3.20
CA ASP A 187 -14.81 32.35 -3.52
C ASP A 187 -15.39 31.10 -2.82
N LYS A 188 -15.38 29.97 -3.52
CA LYS A 188 -15.69 28.66 -2.95
C LYS A 188 -14.40 27.86 -2.78
N ILE A 189 -14.16 27.36 -1.57
CA ILE A 189 -12.96 26.60 -1.25
C ILE A 189 -13.35 25.17 -0.89
N TYR A 190 -12.72 24.21 -1.56
CA TYR A 190 -12.72 22.80 -1.20
C TYR A 190 -11.35 22.38 -0.68
N THR A 191 -11.33 21.42 0.24
CA THR A 191 -10.09 20.78 0.70
C THR A 191 -10.16 19.28 0.40
N VAL A 192 -9.21 18.80 -0.41
CA VAL A 192 -9.01 17.36 -0.64
C VAL A 192 -8.02 16.85 0.40
N ASN A 193 -8.43 15.83 1.13
CA ASN A 193 -7.78 15.29 2.32
C ASN A 193 -7.39 13.83 2.04
N PHE A 194 -6.10 13.51 1.93
CA PHE A 194 -5.60 12.14 1.80
C PHE A 194 -5.27 11.51 3.16
N LYS A 195 -6.02 10.48 3.55
CA LYS A 195 -5.83 9.75 4.82
C LYS A 195 -5.89 8.24 4.62
N PHE A 196 -5.38 7.47 5.58
CA PHE A 196 -5.72 6.05 5.59
C PHE A 196 -7.18 5.82 5.97
N SER A 197 -7.77 4.79 5.38
CA SER A 197 -9.03 4.20 5.79
C SER A 197 -8.93 3.70 7.23
N GLU A 198 -10.02 3.89 7.96
CA GLU A 198 -10.16 3.41 9.33
C GLU A 198 -10.41 1.90 9.38
N SER A 199 -10.87 1.31 8.28
CA SER A 199 -11.05 -0.13 8.13
C SER A 199 -9.70 -0.83 7.96
N LYS A 200 -9.28 -1.55 9.00
CA LYS A 200 -8.02 -2.30 9.05
C LYS A 200 -8.30 -3.78 9.20
N SER A 201 -7.98 -4.57 8.19
CA SER A 201 -8.10 -6.03 8.25
C SER A 201 -7.11 -6.61 9.26
N ASN A 202 -7.58 -7.58 10.04
CA ASN A 202 -6.78 -8.41 10.94
C ASN A 202 -6.42 -9.77 10.32
N LEU A 203 -6.79 -10.01 9.07
CA LEU A 203 -6.53 -11.27 8.38
C LEU A 203 -5.04 -11.42 8.06
N CYS A 204 -4.45 -12.51 8.55
CA CYS A 204 -3.06 -12.91 8.31
C CYS A 204 -2.92 -14.42 8.07
N THR A 205 -4.04 -15.11 7.81
CA THR A 205 -4.04 -16.55 7.54
C THR A 205 -3.79 -16.83 6.06
N ILE A 206 -2.72 -17.55 5.73
CA ILE A 206 -2.51 -18.14 4.39
C ILE A 206 -3.47 -19.32 4.23
N GLY A 207 -4.23 -19.34 3.12
CA GLY A 207 -5.10 -20.48 2.80
C GLY A 207 -4.31 -21.75 2.48
N GLU A 208 -4.91 -22.92 2.71
CA GLU A 208 -4.21 -24.22 2.60
C GLU A 208 -3.55 -24.46 1.24
N ASN A 209 -4.18 -24.01 0.15
CA ASN A 209 -3.66 -24.15 -1.22
C ASN A 209 -3.03 -22.86 -1.78
N LYS A 210 -2.66 -21.93 -0.91
CA LYS A 210 -2.23 -20.57 -1.30
C LYS A 210 -0.72 -20.34 -1.16
N PHE A 211 0.03 -21.33 -0.71
CA PHE A 211 1.48 -21.27 -0.65
C PHE A 211 2.10 -21.89 -1.91
N GLY A 212 2.36 -21.07 -2.92
CA GLY A 212 2.76 -21.52 -4.26
C GLY A 212 4.12 -21.03 -4.75
N PHE A 213 4.68 -21.75 -5.72
CA PHE A 213 5.91 -21.46 -6.44
C PHE A 213 5.65 -21.52 -7.95
N THR A 214 6.02 -20.48 -8.69
CA THR A 214 6.02 -20.49 -10.15
C THR A 214 7.25 -21.23 -10.62
N VAL A 215 7.04 -22.35 -11.31
CA VAL A 215 8.10 -23.23 -11.79
C VAL A 215 8.81 -22.58 -12.98
N ALA A 216 10.13 -22.51 -12.95
CA ALA A 216 10.96 -21.94 -14.00
C ALA A 216 11.64 -23.04 -14.82
N ALA A 217 12.06 -22.72 -16.05
CA ALA A 217 12.86 -23.65 -16.85
C ALA A 217 14.25 -23.88 -16.20
N THR A 218 14.87 -22.82 -15.67
CA THR A 218 16.21 -22.82 -15.06
C THR A 218 16.26 -21.84 -13.89
N GLY A 219 17.29 -21.95 -13.03
CA GLY A 219 17.52 -21.03 -11.91
C GLY A 219 16.58 -21.27 -10.72
N ILE A 220 16.11 -20.19 -10.11
CA ILE A 220 15.19 -20.25 -8.96
C ILE A 220 13.88 -20.94 -9.37
N ASN A 221 13.38 -21.83 -8.53
CA ASN A 221 12.22 -22.69 -8.81
C ASN A 221 12.38 -23.53 -10.09
N THR A 222 13.60 -23.92 -10.46
CA THR A 222 13.82 -24.76 -11.65
C THR A 222 12.95 -26.03 -11.61
N LYS A 223 12.35 -26.38 -12.74
CA LYS A 223 11.51 -27.57 -12.92
C LYS A 223 12.19 -28.85 -12.45
N ASP A 224 13.51 -28.95 -12.55
CA ASP A 224 14.29 -30.12 -12.12
C ASP A 224 14.29 -30.32 -10.59
N SER A 225 13.78 -29.34 -9.83
CA SER A 225 13.55 -29.47 -8.38
C SER A 225 12.18 -30.05 -8.05
N PHE A 226 11.21 -29.91 -8.95
CA PHE A 226 9.82 -30.31 -8.74
C PHE A 226 9.50 -31.61 -9.48
N LYS A 227 8.56 -32.39 -8.94
CA LYS A 227 8.11 -33.61 -9.59
C LYS A 227 7.08 -33.30 -10.68
N ASP A 228 7.34 -33.74 -11.90
CA ASP A 228 6.39 -33.71 -13.02
C ASP A 228 5.74 -32.34 -13.26
N LYS A 229 6.53 -31.27 -13.05
CA LYS A 229 6.10 -29.89 -13.29
C LYS A 229 6.80 -29.30 -14.49
N GLU A 230 6.01 -28.63 -15.33
CA GLU A 230 6.52 -27.85 -16.46
C GLU A 230 6.79 -26.40 -16.06
N ALA A 231 7.64 -25.74 -16.84
CA ALA A 231 7.89 -24.32 -16.69
C ALA A 231 6.57 -23.52 -16.83
N ASN A 232 6.45 -22.43 -16.08
CA ASN A 232 5.28 -21.58 -15.93
C ASN A 232 4.06 -22.24 -15.25
N SER A 233 4.18 -23.48 -14.77
CA SER A 233 3.18 -24.07 -13.89
C SER A 233 3.34 -23.58 -12.44
N VAL A 234 2.33 -23.81 -11.61
CA VAL A 234 2.40 -23.56 -10.15
C VAL A 234 2.55 -24.89 -9.41
N ALA A 235 3.55 -24.96 -8.53
CA ALA A 235 3.69 -26.00 -7.52
C ALA A 235 3.26 -25.43 -6.17
N ASN A 236 2.28 -26.05 -5.51
CA ASN A 236 1.84 -25.64 -4.18
C ASN A 236 2.51 -26.49 -3.12
N ALA A 237 2.97 -25.87 -2.03
CA ALA A 237 3.38 -26.60 -0.85
C ALA A 237 2.18 -27.28 -0.19
N HIS A 238 2.42 -28.45 0.39
CA HIS A 238 1.43 -29.16 1.16
C HIS A 238 1.16 -28.46 2.49
N TYR A 239 -0.11 -28.17 2.79
CA TYR A 239 -0.54 -27.70 4.10
C TYR A 239 -0.64 -28.88 5.08
N ASP A 240 0.11 -28.84 6.18
CA ASP A 240 0.08 -29.91 7.17
C ASP A 240 -1.30 -30.00 7.85
N THR A 241 -1.92 -31.18 7.83
CA THR A 241 -3.21 -31.42 8.48
C THR A 241 -3.14 -31.24 10.01
N GLY A 242 -1.95 -31.31 10.60
CA GLY A 242 -1.71 -31.02 12.02
C GLY A 242 -1.75 -29.55 12.41
N ASN A 243 -2.23 -28.63 11.56
CA ASN A 243 -2.22 -27.18 11.79
C ASN A 243 -3.35 -26.64 12.70
N THR A 244 -4.25 -27.49 13.20
CA THR A 244 -5.30 -27.09 14.15
C THR A 244 -4.70 -26.46 15.42
N GLY A 245 -5.12 -25.23 15.74
CA GLY A 245 -4.63 -24.49 16.93
C GLY A 245 -3.19 -23.95 16.81
N LYS A 246 -2.61 -23.94 15.60
CA LYS A 246 -1.27 -23.40 15.35
C LYS A 246 -1.28 -21.97 14.83
N GLY A 247 -0.11 -21.34 14.91
CA GLY A 247 0.20 -20.06 14.27
C GLY A 247 0.06 -18.84 15.15
N ASP A 248 -0.43 -18.95 16.39
CA ASP A 248 -0.60 -17.80 17.29
C ASP A 248 0.68 -17.48 18.08
N ILE A 249 1.63 -18.42 18.16
CA ILE A 249 2.95 -18.25 18.79
C ILE A 249 4.05 -18.85 17.90
N SER A 250 5.26 -18.30 17.97
CA SER A 250 6.38 -18.70 17.10
C SER A 250 6.88 -20.12 17.32
N THR A 251 6.70 -20.69 18.52
CA THR A 251 7.08 -22.06 18.84
C THR A 251 6.09 -23.11 18.35
N ASN A 252 4.90 -22.68 17.88
CA ASN A 252 3.88 -23.56 17.31
C ASN A 252 3.36 -23.00 15.97
N PRO A 253 4.23 -22.90 14.94
CA PRO A 253 3.87 -22.28 13.67
C PRO A 253 2.99 -23.19 12.82
N ILE A 254 2.19 -22.58 11.93
CA ILE A 254 1.51 -23.30 10.85
C ILE A 254 2.55 -23.78 9.84
N GLU A 255 2.52 -25.06 9.48
CA GLU A 255 3.53 -25.68 8.63
C GLU A 255 3.03 -25.93 7.21
N PHE A 256 3.83 -25.49 6.24
CA PHE A 256 3.79 -25.88 4.84
C PHE A 256 5.00 -26.75 4.51
N LYS A 257 4.82 -27.73 3.63
CA LYS A 257 5.86 -28.71 3.28
C LYS A 257 6.04 -28.81 1.78
N LEU A 258 7.30 -28.75 1.33
CA LEU A 258 7.71 -29.28 0.03
C LEU A 258 8.27 -30.68 0.29
N ARG A 259 7.46 -31.71 0.02
CA ARG A 259 7.80 -33.09 0.36
C ARG A 259 8.51 -33.75 -0.80
N LYS A 260 9.44 -34.65 -0.46
CA LYS A 260 10.15 -35.48 -1.44
C LYS A 260 9.52 -36.86 -1.57
N GLY A 261 9.51 -37.40 -2.79
CA GLY A 261 9.10 -38.76 -3.09
C GLY A 261 8.23 -38.84 -4.34
N SER A 262 7.94 -40.06 -4.79
CA SER A 262 7.32 -40.32 -6.10
C SER A 262 5.94 -39.71 -6.30
N SER A 263 5.24 -39.37 -5.21
CA SER A 263 3.87 -38.85 -5.21
C SER A 263 3.75 -37.46 -4.58
N TYR A 264 4.86 -36.73 -4.47
CA TYR A 264 4.96 -35.47 -3.72
C TYR A 264 5.44 -34.29 -4.58
N GLU A 265 5.64 -33.12 -3.95
CA GLU A 265 5.89 -31.86 -4.65
C GLU A 265 7.30 -31.78 -5.28
N LEU A 266 8.30 -32.36 -4.61
CA LEU A 266 9.70 -32.38 -5.05
C LEU A 266 10.07 -33.72 -5.69
N LYS A 267 11.16 -33.73 -6.46
CA LYS A 267 11.75 -34.96 -7.01
C LYS A 267 12.03 -36.00 -5.93
N ASP A 268 12.04 -37.27 -6.32
CA ASP A 268 12.07 -38.43 -5.40
C ASP A 268 13.20 -38.40 -4.36
N GLY A 269 14.41 -38.01 -4.78
CA GLY A 269 15.58 -37.90 -3.88
C GLY A 269 15.57 -36.67 -2.96
N GLY A 270 14.64 -35.73 -3.17
CA GLY A 270 14.71 -34.38 -2.62
C GLY A 270 15.68 -33.49 -3.38
N VAL A 271 15.95 -32.32 -2.82
CA VAL A 271 16.76 -31.27 -3.44
C VAL A 271 17.96 -30.89 -2.57
N ASP A 272 19.06 -30.50 -3.20
CA ASP A 272 20.28 -30.10 -2.52
C ASP A 272 20.38 -28.59 -2.31
N GLN A 273 21.51 -28.13 -1.76
CA GLN A 273 21.78 -26.72 -1.48
C GLN A 273 21.89 -25.80 -2.71
N ASN A 274 21.92 -26.34 -3.93
CA ASN A 274 21.95 -25.58 -5.18
C ASN A 274 20.57 -25.47 -5.82
N ALA A 275 19.55 -26.12 -5.23
CA ALA A 275 18.16 -25.89 -5.60
C ALA A 275 17.61 -24.70 -4.81
N TYR A 276 17.41 -23.59 -5.50
CA TYR A 276 16.94 -22.32 -4.94
C TYR A 276 15.45 -22.13 -5.17
N PHE A 277 14.76 -21.54 -4.21
CA PHE A 277 13.32 -21.32 -4.26
C PHE A 277 12.93 -19.88 -3.93
N LYS A 278 11.76 -19.49 -4.43
CA LYS A 278 10.96 -18.34 -4.00
C LYS A 278 9.47 -18.65 -4.15
N ALA A 279 8.67 -18.38 -3.15
CA ALA A 279 7.22 -18.55 -3.19
C ALA A 279 6.56 -17.36 -3.90
N ASP A 280 6.89 -17.15 -5.18
CA ASP A 280 6.40 -16.03 -6.00
C ASP A 280 4.94 -16.18 -6.46
N ALA A 281 4.35 -17.36 -6.26
CA ALA A 281 2.92 -17.61 -6.39
C ALA A 281 2.20 -17.71 -5.03
N LEU A 282 2.86 -17.34 -3.92
CA LEU A 282 2.23 -17.22 -2.61
C LEU A 282 1.14 -16.13 -2.65
N GLU A 283 -0.06 -16.49 -2.20
CA GLU A 283 -1.15 -15.53 -1.98
C GLU A 283 -1.30 -15.23 -0.48
N LEU A 284 -1.23 -13.93 -0.14
CA LEU A 284 -1.53 -13.45 1.20
C LEU A 284 -2.91 -12.78 1.21
N PRO A 285 -3.59 -12.71 2.37
CA PRO A 285 -4.75 -11.84 2.53
C PRO A 285 -4.43 -10.41 2.09
N ASP A 286 -5.42 -9.73 1.51
CA ASP A 286 -5.27 -8.36 1.03
C ASP A 286 -4.69 -7.43 2.13
N GLY A 287 -3.57 -6.78 1.83
CA GLY A 287 -2.83 -5.89 2.73
C GLY A 287 -1.89 -6.58 3.73
N ALA A 288 -1.89 -7.90 3.85
CA ALA A 288 -0.94 -8.63 4.69
C ALA A 288 0.46 -8.69 4.03
N PHE A 289 1.51 -8.80 4.86
CA PHE A 289 2.89 -8.85 4.42
C PHE A 289 3.72 -9.81 5.27
N ILE A 290 4.92 -10.15 4.79
CA ILE A 290 5.89 -10.97 5.52
C ILE A 290 6.81 -10.10 6.37
N GLU A 291 6.89 -10.41 7.66
CA GLU A 291 7.92 -9.93 8.58
C GLU A 291 8.91 -11.08 8.84
N VAL A 292 10.20 -10.77 8.74
CA VAL A 292 11.30 -11.71 9.01
C VAL A 292 12.18 -11.13 10.11
N SER A 293 12.57 -11.98 11.06
CA SER A 293 13.45 -11.57 12.15
C SER A 293 14.87 -11.27 11.66
N ASP A 294 15.60 -10.53 12.47
CA ASP A 294 17.03 -10.22 12.30
C ASP A 294 17.91 -11.35 12.87
N THR A 295 17.30 -12.39 13.45
CA THR A 295 17.99 -13.49 14.10
C THR A 295 18.80 -14.29 13.08
N THR A 296 20.09 -14.48 13.35
CA THR A 296 20.95 -15.37 12.57
C THR A 296 20.43 -16.80 12.62
N CYS A 297 20.52 -17.53 11.51
CA CYS A 297 20.15 -18.96 11.48
C CYS A 297 20.80 -19.72 12.63
N THR A 298 20.00 -20.35 13.47
CA THR A 298 20.49 -21.29 14.46
C THR A 298 20.53 -22.67 13.83
N ALA A 299 21.73 -23.23 13.72
CA ALA A 299 21.89 -24.65 13.51
C ALA A 299 21.42 -25.35 14.79
N SER A 300 20.28 -26.05 14.75
CA SER A 300 19.78 -26.83 15.87
C SER A 300 19.69 -28.29 15.46
N GLY A 301 20.72 -29.08 15.79
CA GLY A 301 20.77 -30.50 15.45
C GLY A 301 20.75 -30.75 13.93
N THR A 302 19.82 -31.58 13.45
CA THR A 302 19.68 -31.98 12.04
C THR A 302 18.88 -31.01 11.18
N THR A 303 18.29 -29.95 11.76
CA THR A 303 17.50 -28.94 11.05
C THR A 303 18.08 -27.54 11.29
N ASN A 304 18.53 -26.89 10.22
CA ASN A 304 18.81 -25.46 10.26
C ASN A 304 17.48 -24.71 10.30
N VAL A 305 17.28 -23.86 11.30
CA VAL A 305 16.12 -22.96 11.37
C VAL A 305 16.59 -21.58 10.96
N CYS A 306 16.08 -21.11 9.82
CA CYS A 306 16.43 -19.81 9.27
C CYS A 306 15.17 -18.96 9.09
N ASP A 307 15.23 -17.70 9.52
CA ASP A 307 14.19 -16.73 9.20
C ASP A 307 14.44 -16.20 7.77
N VAL A 308 13.55 -16.56 6.84
CA VAL A 308 13.67 -16.21 5.41
C VAL A 308 12.33 -15.69 4.92
N ASN A 309 12.34 -14.61 4.14
CA ASN A 309 11.14 -14.15 3.46
C ASN A 309 10.88 -15.11 2.29
N PRO A 310 9.80 -15.91 2.31
CA PRO A 310 9.60 -16.91 1.27
C PRO A 310 9.36 -16.28 -0.10
N ILE A 311 8.81 -15.05 -0.18
CA ILE A 311 8.50 -14.37 -1.44
C ILE A 311 9.79 -13.95 -2.16
N THR A 312 10.75 -13.39 -1.42
CA THR A 312 12.03 -12.97 -2.00
C THR A 312 13.05 -14.11 -2.01
N GLY A 313 12.86 -15.12 -1.16
CA GLY A 313 13.83 -16.19 -0.89
C GLY A 313 14.99 -15.74 0.00
N MET A 314 14.93 -14.55 0.60
CA MET A 314 16.09 -13.90 1.23
C MET A 314 15.96 -13.79 2.75
N LYS A 315 17.08 -13.95 3.45
CA LYS A 315 17.19 -13.54 4.86
C LYS A 315 17.20 -12.01 4.95
N LYS A 316 16.88 -11.49 6.14
CA LYS A 316 17.01 -10.06 6.40
C LYS A 316 18.47 -9.61 6.51
N THR A 317 19.31 -10.41 7.15
CA THR A 317 20.74 -10.13 7.37
C THR A 317 21.60 -11.23 6.75
N GLY A 318 22.73 -10.85 6.15
CA GLY A 318 23.66 -11.79 5.52
C GLY A 318 23.09 -12.51 4.30
N ALA A 319 22.18 -11.84 3.58
CA ALA A 319 21.47 -12.42 2.46
C ALA A 319 22.39 -12.69 1.27
N THR A 320 22.07 -13.74 0.50
CA THR A 320 22.81 -14.09 -0.73
C THR A 320 22.68 -13.00 -1.81
N THR A 321 23.78 -12.38 -2.26
CA THR A 321 23.71 -11.27 -3.25
C THR A 321 23.88 -11.71 -4.71
N THR A 322 24.06 -13.00 -4.94
CA THR A 322 24.27 -13.57 -6.28
C THR A 322 22.95 -13.70 -7.04
N THR A 323 22.95 -13.31 -8.32
CA THR A 323 21.82 -13.51 -9.22
C THR A 323 21.41 -14.98 -9.29
N ASP A 324 20.09 -15.23 -9.35
CA ASP A 324 19.48 -16.56 -9.41
C ASP A 324 19.76 -17.49 -8.23
N GLN A 325 20.27 -16.95 -7.11
CA GLN A 325 20.44 -17.68 -5.86
C GLN A 325 19.59 -17.07 -4.76
N THR A 326 19.14 -17.90 -3.83
CA THR A 326 18.37 -17.47 -2.65
C THR A 326 18.86 -18.18 -1.40
N ASP A 327 18.43 -17.71 -0.24
CA ASP A 327 18.65 -18.37 1.04
C ASP A 327 17.64 -19.51 1.31
N LEU A 328 16.52 -19.50 0.60
CA LEU A 328 15.51 -20.55 0.60
C LEU A 328 15.93 -21.69 -0.33
N LYS A 329 16.55 -22.75 0.21
CA LYS A 329 17.18 -23.81 -0.57
C LYS A 329 17.20 -25.15 0.15
N GLY A 330 17.60 -26.21 -0.55
CA GLY A 330 17.81 -27.51 0.08
C GLY A 330 19.03 -27.55 1.01
N THR A 331 19.29 -28.71 1.60
CA THR A 331 20.44 -28.95 2.48
C THR A 331 21.65 -29.51 1.71
N SER A 332 22.84 -29.31 2.27
CA SER A 332 24.03 -30.04 1.81
C SER A 332 23.81 -31.55 1.96
N GLY A 333 24.13 -32.33 0.92
CA GLY A 333 23.89 -33.79 0.89
C GLY A 333 22.52 -34.22 0.36
N GLY A 334 21.65 -33.27 -0.03
CA GLY A 334 20.51 -33.51 -0.92
C GLY A 334 19.57 -34.63 -0.48
N SER A 335 18.92 -34.49 0.68
CA SER A 335 17.82 -35.37 1.12
C SER A 335 17.28 -35.06 2.52
N THR A 336 18.04 -34.29 3.33
CA THR A 336 17.66 -33.92 4.70
C THR A 336 16.71 -32.73 4.70
N ALA A 337 15.73 -32.78 5.59
CA ALA A 337 14.77 -31.70 5.78
C ALA A 337 15.45 -30.42 6.30
N VAL A 338 14.96 -29.27 5.86
CA VAL A 338 15.35 -27.95 6.38
C VAL A 338 14.10 -27.09 6.53
N SER A 339 14.06 -26.28 7.60
CA SER A 339 12.89 -25.49 7.95
C SER A 339 13.20 -24.00 7.95
N TYR A 340 12.27 -23.23 7.41
CA TYR A 340 12.36 -21.79 7.28
C TYR A 340 11.16 -21.14 7.94
N ASN A 341 11.40 -20.30 8.93
CA ASN A 341 10.33 -19.62 9.66
C ASN A 341 10.10 -18.22 9.06
N PHE A 342 8.85 -17.76 9.17
CA PHE A 342 8.47 -16.41 8.80
C PHE A 342 7.16 -16.05 9.49
N THR A 343 6.89 -14.74 9.57
CA THR A 343 5.66 -14.22 10.18
C THR A 343 4.84 -13.52 9.12
N VAL A 344 3.54 -13.82 9.05
CA VAL A 344 2.59 -13.01 8.28
C VAL A 344 1.97 -12.01 9.24
N VAL A 345 2.08 -10.73 8.89
CA VAL A 345 1.46 -9.63 9.62
C VAL A 345 0.28 -9.13 8.80
N ALA A 346 -0.88 -8.98 9.45
CA ALA A 346 -2.08 -8.48 8.81
C ALA A 346 -1.93 -7.01 8.42
N GLN A 347 -2.85 -6.52 7.59
CA GLN A 347 -2.93 -5.13 7.17
C GLN A 347 -2.83 -4.15 8.36
N ASN A 348 -3.50 -4.45 9.48
CA ASN A 348 -3.49 -3.61 10.68
C ASN A 348 -2.10 -3.42 11.34
N GLY A 349 -1.11 -4.26 11.00
CA GLY A 349 0.25 -4.21 11.53
C GLY A 349 0.47 -4.84 12.90
N THR A 350 -0.57 -5.36 13.53
CA THR A 350 -0.52 -5.89 14.90
C THR A 350 -0.94 -7.35 15.00
N SER A 351 -1.90 -7.79 14.19
CA SER A 351 -2.28 -9.20 14.11
C SER A 351 -1.23 -9.98 13.34
N LYS A 352 -0.76 -11.07 13.93
CA LYS A 352 0.34 -11.89 13.40
C LYS A 352 -0.05 -13.35 13.39
N LYS A 353 0.46 -14.09 12.41
CA LYS A 353 0.54 -15.55 12.43
C LYS A 353 1.93 -16.02 12.07
N TYR A 354 2.40 -17.05 12.76
CA TYR A 354 3.72 -17.63 12.59
C TYR A 354 3.65 -18.87 11.71
N TYR A 355 4.58 -18.96 10.78
CA TYR A 355 4.62 -20.00 9.76
C TYR A 355 6.00 -20.61 9.64
N LYS A 356 6.01 -21.84 9.13
CA LYS A 356 7.22 -22.61 8.82
C LYS A 356 7.04 -23.28 7.47
N LEU A 357 8.04 -23.16 6.60
CA LEU A 357 8.16 -23.95 5.38
C LEU A 357 9.25 -25.00 5.57
N THR A 358 8.93 -26.27 5.37
CA THR A 358 9.91 -27.36 5.42
C THR A 358 10.17 -27.90 4.01
N ILE A 359 11.44 -27.84 3.56
CA ILE A 359 11.91 -28.41 2.29
C ILE A 359 12.49 -29.79 2.55
N ASN A 360 12.33 -30.74 1.61
CA ASN A 360 12.67 -32.16 1.76
C ASN A 360 11.94 -32.84 2.91
N ALA A 361 10.74 -32.36 3.25
CA ALA A 361 9.91 -33.03 4.24
C ALA A 361 9.60 -34.47 3.79
N THR A 362 9.52 -35.37 4.75
CA THR A 362 8.91 -36.69 4.55
C THR A 362 7.41 -36.57 4.86
N SER A 363 6.58 -37.25 4.05
CA SER A 363 5.12 -37.48 4.24
C SER A 363 4.27 -36.33 4.79
#